data_AF-A0A420KBU4-F1
#
_entry.id   AF-A0A420KBU4-F1
#
_cell.length_a   1.000
_cell.length_b   1.000
_cell.length_c   1.000
_cell.angle_alpha   90.00
_cell.angle_beta   90.00
_cell.angle_gamma   90.00
#
_symmetry.space_group_name_H-M   'P 1'
#
loop_
_entity.id
_entity.type
_entity.pdbx_description
1 polymer ?
#
loop_
_entity_poly.entity_id
_entity_poly.type
_entity_poly.pdbx_seq_one_letter_code
_entity_poly.pdbx_strand_id
1 'polypeptide(L)'
;MQTRILSDSAASRTLWHDHGDGTVTIQQVADVSAGVERAKALHNAGLHTTGMGDKHVASIPIPVLTEWAARRGKSFADVVQDSGLMQQFLLDPDNSVFRVWKGHL
;
A
#
# COMPACT_ATOMS: atom_id res chain seq x y z
N MET A 1 22.18 14.13 14.40
CA MET A 1 21.14 13.80 13.40
C MET A 1 20.40 15.05 12.98
N GLN A 2 20.59 15.49 11.74
CA GLN A 2 19.89 16.65 11.16
C GLN A 2 18.87 16.16 10.13
N THR A 3 17.61 16.61 10.22
CA THR A 3 16.56 16.24 9.26
C THR A 3 16.20 17.42 8.38
N ARG A 4 16.15 17.22 7.06
CA ARG A 4 15.66 18.21 6.09
C ARG A 4 14.63 17.60 5.16
N ILE A 5 13.65 18.39 4.73
CA ILE A 5 12.65 18.00 3.75
C ILE A 5 13.25 18.17 2.35
N LEU A 6 13.25 17.11 1.54
CA LEU A 6 13.67 17.15 0.14
C LEU A 6 12.51 17.44 -0.80
N SER A 7 11.33 16.91 -0.49
CA SER A 7 10.09 17.18 -1.21
C SER A 7 8.90 17.13 -0.25
N ASP A 8 7.92 18.00 -0.49
CA ASP A 8 6.66 18.06 0.24
C ASP A 8 5.53 18.27 -0.76
N SER A 9 4.64 17.29 -0.85
CA SER A 9 3.43 17.34 -1.65
C SER A 9 2.24 17.00 -0.77
N ALA A 10 1.03 17.28 -1.27
CA ALA A 10 -0.20 16.95 -0.54
C ALA A 10 -0.30 15.46 -0.17
N ALA A 11 0.31 14.56 -0.92
CA ALA A 11 0.20 13.11 -0.74
C ALA A 11 1.47 12.43 -0.20
N SER A 12 2.62 13.12 -0.18
CA SER A 12 3.88 12.50 0.24
C SER A 12 4.97 13.50 0.60
N ARG A 13 5.91 13.05 1.44
CA ARG A 13 7.12 13.77 1.83
C ARG A 13 8.34 12.87 1.69
N THR A 14 9.44 13.44 1.23
CA THR A 14 10.75 12.80 1.27
C THR A 14 11.64 13.54 2.25
N LEU A 15 12.17 12.82 3.24
CA LEU A 15 13.02 13.33 4.30
C LEU A 15 14.45 12.82 4.09
N TRP A 16 15.40 13.69 4.37
CA TRP A 16 16.82 13.38 4.44
C TRP A 16 17.25 13.46 5.89
N HIS A 17 17.80 12.37 6.41
CA HIS A 17 18.39 12.28 7.74
C HIS A 17 19.91 12.15 7.60
N ASP A 18 20.62 13.20 7.99
CA ASP A 18 22.08 13.19 8.07
C ASP A 18 22.51 12.72 9.47
N HIS A 19 23.32 11.66 9.51
CA HIS A 19 23.78 11.05 10.75
C HIS A 19 25.04 11.72 11.32
N GLY A 20 25.74 12.53 10.53
CA GLY A 20 26.97 13.24 10.92
C GLY A 20 28.24 12.38 10.85
N ASP A 21 28.14 11.15 10.39
CA ASP A 21 29.25 10.19 10.21
C ASP A 21 29.57 9.91 8.73
N GLY A 22 29.01 10.74 7.83
CA GLY A 22 29.10 10.55 6.38
C GLY A 22 28.03 9.63 5.80
N THR A 23 27.14 9.07 6.63
CA THR A 23 25.99 8.28 6.17
C THR A 23 24.69 9.08 6.22
N VAL A 24 23.73 8.68 5.37
CA VAL A 24 22.44 9.35 5.21
C VAL A 24 21.35 8.31 5.06
N THR A 25 20.19 8.58 5.66
CA THR A 25 18.95 7.85 5.37
C THR A 25 17.97 8.73 4.62
N ILE A 26 17.39 8.20 3.55
CA ILE A 26 16.25 8.81 2.86
C ILE A 26 14.98 8.09 3.32
N GLN A 27 14.03 8.84 3.86
CA GLN A 27 12.72 8.32 4.26
C GLN A 27 11.64 8.90 3.37
N GLN A 28 10.76 8.06 2.84
CA GLN A 28 9.54 8.49 2.17
C GLN A 28 8.34 8.25 3.09
N VAL A 29 7.52 9.28 3.27
CA VAL A 29 6.24 9.22 3.98
C VAL A 29 5.13 9.45 2.96
N ALA A 30 4.16 8.55 2.89
CA ALA A 30 3.01 8.67 2.01
C ALA A 30 1.72 8.71 2.82
N ASP A 31 0.83 9.65 2.52
CA ASP A 31 -0.54 9.64 3.03
C ASP A 31 -1.37 8.68 2.18
N VAL A 32 -1.91 7.65 2.83
CA VAL A 32 -2.71 6.60 2.19
C VAL A 32 -4.18 6.62 2.62
N SER A 33 -4.58 7.64 3.40
CA SER A 33 -5.94 7.79 3.93
C SER A 33 -7.01 7.78 2.82
N ALA A 34 -6.76 8.50 1.72
CA ALA A 34 -7.66 8.54 0.57
C ALA A 34 -7.86 7.15 -0.07
N GLY A 35 -6.81 6.31 -0.08
CA GLY A 35 -6.90 4.94 -0.58
C GLY A 35 -7.74 4.05 0.32
N VAL A 36 -7.59 4.18 1.64
CA VAL A 36 -8.41 3.47 2.63
C VAL A 36 -9.89 3.86 2.51
N GLU A 37 -10.18 5.17 2.46
CA GLU A 37 -11.56 5.64 2.32
C GLU A 37 -12.18 5.20 0.99
N ARG A 38 -11.40 5.15 -0.09
CA ARG A 38 -11.86 4.59 -1.38
C ARG A 38 -12.25 3.12 -1.26
N ALA A 39 -11.42 2.28 -0.66
CA ALA A 39 -11.72 0.85 -0.50
C ALA A 39 -13.00 0.63 0.33
N LYS A 40 -13.15 1.39 1.41
CA LYS A 40 -14.36 1.41 2.24
C LYS A 40 -15.60 1.88 1.48
N ALA A 41 -15.49 2.96 0.70
CA ALA A 41 -16.59 3.48 -0.10
C ALA A 41 -17.06 2.45 -1.15
N LEU A 42 -16.14 1.78 -1.84
CA LEU A 42 -16.47 0.72 -2.79
C LEU A 42 -17.19 -0.45 -2.13
N HIS A 43 -16.72 -0.87 -0.94
CA HIS A 43 -17.37 -1.92 -0.16
C HIS A 43 -18.79 -1.55 0.23
N ASN A 44 -18.97 -0.36 0.83
CA ASN A 44 -20.28 0.12 1.31
C ASN A 44 -21.28 0.34 0.16
N ALA A 45 -20.80 0.68 -1.03
CA ALA A 45 -21.62 0.82 -2.23
C ALA A 45 -21.98 -0.53 -2.88
N GLY A 46 -21.50 -1.66 -2.36
CA GLY A 46 -21.70 -2.99 -2.97
C GLY A 46 -20.94 -3.18 -4.29
N LEU A 47 -19.99 -2.29 -4.62
CA LEU A 47 -19.21 -2.30 -5.87
C LEU A 47 -18.06 -3.31 -5.83
N HIS A 48 -18.29 -4.46 -5.20
CA HIS A 48 -17.34 -5.56 -5.08
C HIS A 48 -17.60 -6.69 -6.08
N THR A 49 -18.65 -6.60 -6.91
CA THR A 49 -19.02 -7.64 -7.87
C THR A 49 -19.55 -7.05 -9.17
N THR A 50 -19.05 -7.53 -10.31
CA THR A 50 -19.56 -7.16 -11.64
C THR A 50 -20.81 -7.97 -11.97
N GLY A 51 -21.59 -7.54 -12.96
CA GLY A 51 -22.76 -8.29 -13.44
C GLY A 51 -22.43 -9.69 -13.98
N MET A 52 -21.16 -9.94 -14.34
CA MET A 52 -20.67 -11.25 -14.80
C MET A 52 -20.11 -12.13 -13.67
N GLY A 53 -20.06 -11.63 -12.43
CA GLY A 53 -19.66 -12.39 -11.25
C GLY A 53 -18.25 -12.08 -10.72
N ASP A 54 -17.41 -11.40 -11.51
CA ASP A 54 -16.03 -11.04 -11.11
C ASP A 54 -16.01 -10.22 -9.82
N LYS A 55 -14.97 -10.41 -9.00
CA LYS A 55 -14.84 -9.72 -7.72
C LYS A 55 -13.83 -8.58 -7.81
N HIS A 56 -14.24 -7.38 -7.40
CA HIS A 56 -13.28 -6.32 -7.06
C HIS A 56 -12.76 -6.63 -5.66
N VAL A 57 -11.64 -7.34 -5.59
CA VAL A 57 -11.14 -7.90 -4.33
C VAL A 57 -10.61 -6.81 -3.40
N ALA A 58 -9.81 -5.88 -3.92
CA ALA A 58 -9.15 -4.86 -3.11
C ALA A 58 -8.81 -3.60 -3.94
N SER A 59 -8.67 -2.48 -3.24
CA SER A 59 -8.11 -1.24 -3.77
C SER A 59 -6.92 -0.84 -2.90
N ILE A 60 -5.71 -1.10 -3.40
CA ILE A 60 -4.46 -1.04 -2.62
C ILE A 60 -3.60 0.13 -3.13
N PRO A 61 -3.20 1.09 -2.27
CA PRO A 61 -2.24 2.12 -2.66
C PRO A 61 -0.87 1.49 -2.98
N ILE A 62 -0.25 1.90 -4.09
CA ILE A 62 1.06 1.40 -4.52
C ILE A 62 2.11 1.46 -3.40
N PRO A 63 2.29 2.57 -2.66
CA PRO A 63 3.31 2.65 -1.60
C PRO A 63 3.15 1.58 -0.51
N VAL A 64 1.91 1.18 -0.20
CA VAL A 64 1.64 0.13 0.80
C VAL A 64 2.12 -1.22 0.29
N LEU A 65 1.74 -1.59 -0.94
CA LEU A 65 2.12 -2.88 -1.50
C LEU A 65 3.63 -2.95 -1.75
N THR A 66 4.23 -1.85 -2.21
CA THR A 66 5.69 -1.72 -2.38
C THR A 66 6.43 -1.91 -1.06
N GLU A 67 6.02 -1.24 0.00
CA GLU A 67 6.65 -1.38 1.33
C GLU A 67 6.47 -2.80 1.90
N TRP A 68 5.26 -3.37 1.76
CA TRP A 68 5.00 -4.75 2.19
C TRP A 68 5.87 -5.77 1.46
N ALA A 69 6.08 -5.58 0.15
CA ALA A 69 6.95 -6.41 -0.68
C ALA A 69 8.43 -6.22 -0.29
N ALA A 70 8.89 -4.98 -0.13
CA ALA A 70 10.27 -4.65 0.19
C ALA A 70 10.72 -5.29 1.51
N ARG A 71 9.85 -5.29 2.54
CA ARG A 71 10.11 -5.98 3.83
C ARG A 71 10.34 -7.50 3.69
N ARG A 72 9.98 -8.09 2.56
CA ARG A 72 10.14 -9.52 2.23
C ARG A 72 11.22 -9.76 1.16
N GLY A 73 11.99 -8.72 0.79
CA GLY A 73 12.97 -8.80 -0.29
C GLY A 73 12.34 -8.99 -1.67
N LYS A 74 11.10 -8.51 -1.85
CA LYS A 74 10.34 -8.57 -3.11
C LYS A 74 10.07 -7.18 -3.65
N SER A 75 9.81 -7.09 -4.95
CA SER A 75 9.35 -5.89 -5.65
C SER A 75 7.83 -5.85 -5.77
N PHE A 76 7.28 -4.68 -6.09
CA PHE A 76 5.87 -4.55 -6.45
C PHE A 76 5.48 -5.47 -7.62
N ALA A 77 6.36 -5.60 -8.63
CA ALA A 77 6.11 -6.44 -9.80
C ALA A 77 6.00 -7.92 -9.41
N ASP A 78 6.84 -8.40 -8.49
CA ASP A 78 6.78 -9.78 -7.99
C ASP A 78 5.41 -10.07 -7.36
N VAL A 79 4.87 -9.14 -6.56
CA VAL A 79 3.57 -9.33 -5.90
C VAL A 79 2.40 -9.30 -6.89
N VAL A 80 2.48 -8.48 -7.94
CA VAL A 80 1.43 -8.41 -8.96
C VAL A 80 1.45 -9.63 -9.89
N GLN A 81 2.61 -10.25 -10.09
CA GLN A 81 2.78 -11.42 -10.96
C GLN A 81 2.58 -12.75 -10.20
N ASP A 82 2.79 -12.78 -8.89
CA ASP A 82 2.62 -13.96 -8.04
C ASP A 82 1.31 -13.87 -7.25
N SER A 83 0.32 -14.65 -7.66
CA SER A 83 -0.98 -14.71 -6.98
C SER A 83 -0.87 -15.17 -5.52
N GLY A 84 0.13 -15.96 -5.15
CA GLY A 84 0.37 -16.40 -3.78
C GLY A 84 0.87 -15.28 -2.89
N LEU A 85 1.72 -14.39 -3.40
CA LEU A 85 2.14 -13.18 -2.67
C LEU A 85 0.98 -12.21 -2.50
N MET A 86 0.18 -11.99 -3.55
CA MET A 86 -1.02 -11.16 -3.45
C MET A 86 -2.02 -11.73 -2.44
N GLN A 87 -2.24 -13.05 -2.44
CA GLN A 87 -3.14 -13.69 -1.48
C GLN A 87 -2.63 -13.53 -0.04
N GLN A 88 -1.33 -13.69 0.21
CA GLN A 88 -0.74 -13.43 1.52
C GLN A 88 -0.97 -12.00 2.00
N PHE A 89 -0.79 -11.00 1.12
CA PHE A 89 -1.08 -9.61 1.45
C PHE A 89 -2.55 -9.42 1.85
N LEU A 90 -3.47 -10.00 1.08
CA LEU A 90 -4.90 -9.83 1.27
C LEU A 90 -5.46 -10.60 2.48
N LEU A 91 -4.86 -11.73 2.86
CA LEU A 91 -5.28 -12.52 4.02
C LEU A 91 -4.75 -11.97 5.35
N ASP A 92 -3.78 -11.07 5.31
CA ASP A 92 -3.25 -10.39 6.48
C ASP A 92 -4.33 -9.46 7.11
N PRO A 93 -4.72 -9.67 8.39
CA PRO A 93 -5.69 -8.83 9.08
C PRO A 93 -5.34 -7.33 9.08
N ASP A 94 -4.05 -7.00 9.13
CA ASP A 94 -3.58 -5.62 9.16
C ASP A 94 -3.83 -4.89 7.83
N ASN A 95 -3.92 -5.64 6.73
CA ASN A 95 -4.21 -5.11 5.39
C ASN A 95 -5.70 -5.17 5.03
N SER A 96 -6.56 -5.65 5.94
CA SER A 96 -7.98 -5.83 5.70
C SER A 96 -8.72 -4.55 5.29
N VAL A 97 -8.19 -3.38 5.68
CA VAL A 97 -8.74 -2.06 5.31
C VAL A 97 -8.75 -1.79 3.80
N PHE A 98 -7.86 -2.44 3.05
CA PHE A 98 -7.77 -2.29 1.58
C PHE A 98 -8.71 -3.25 0.83
N ARG A 99 -9.29 -4.25 1.52
CA ARG A 99 -10.21 -5.21 0.91
C ARG A 99 -11.58 -4.59 0.67
N VAL A 100 -12.02 -4.66 -0.59
CA VAL A 100 -13.35 -4.23 -1.05
C VAL A 100 -14.34 -5.39 -0.97
N TRP A 101 -13.93 -6.58 -1.42
CA TRP A 101 -14.69 -7.82 -1.24
C TRP A 101 -14.19 -8.57 0.00
N LYS A 102 -15.12 -8.94 0.91
CA LYS A 102 -14.82 -9.60 2.19
C LYS A 102 -15.06 -11.11 2.21
N GLY A 103 -15.32 -11.72 1.05
CA GLY A 103 -15.51 -13.18 0.92
C GLY A 103 -14.22 -13.99 1.09
N HIS A 104 -14.30 -15.31 0.91
CA HIS A 104 -13.13 -16.19 0.97
C HIS A 104 -12.32 -16.10 -0.33
N LEU A 105 -10.98 -16.03 -0.22
CA LEU A 105 -10.04 -15.88 -1.34
C LEU A 105 -9.54 -17.22 -1.85
#